data_AF-A0A1B6HDE3-F1
#
_entry.id   AF-A0A1B6HDE3-F1
#
_cell.length_a   1.000
_cell.length_b   1.000
_cell.length_c   1.000
_cell.angle_alpha   90.00
_cell.angle_beta   90.00
_cell.angle_gamma   90.00
#
_symmetry.space_group_name_H-M   'P 1'
#
loop_
_entity.id
_entity.type
_entity.pdbx_description
1 polymer ?
#
loop_
_entity_poly.entity_id
_entity_poly.type
_entity_poly.pdbx_seq_one_letter_code
_entity_poly.pdbx_strand_id
1 'polypeptide(L)'
;MNPECELVHHPDLKLYQLKNVLPDGIIKDLSKQTRNLTLYLAQNDLHCFRHSEDFSVLSELPDTVRNFVKFMETTMRKKVEMLYGIKTKQQISMTTSLYGRGDFLLCHDDLWEDRQIAFVLYLSEDIVNKMEDL
;
A
#
# COMPACT_ATOMS: atom_id res chain seq x y z
N MET A 1 1.51 -15.54 -1.54
CA MET A 1 0.25 -14.91 -1.99
C MET A 1 -0.88 -15.82 -1.56
N ASN A 2 -2.00 -15.27 -1.09
CA ASN A 2 -3.15 -16.07 -0.69
C ASN A 2 -3.71 -16.85 -1.91
N PRO A 3 -4.04 -18.15 -1.79
CA PRO A 3 -4.74 -18.89 -2.85
C PRO A 3 -6.11 -18.30 -3.22
N GLU A 4 -6.77 -17.60 -2.28
CA GLU A 4 -8.09 -16.97 -2.49
C GLU A 4 -7.98 -15.54 -3.06
N CYS A 5 -6.79 -15.16 -3.57
CA CYS A 5 -6.57 -13.85 -4.14
C CYS A 5 -7.37 -13.67 -5.44
N GLU A 6 -8.28 -12.69 -5.44
CA GLU A 6 -9.06 -12.30 -6.62
C GLU A 6 -8.41 -11.12 -7.33
N LEU A 7 -8.45 -11.11 -8.67
CA LEU A 7 -7.97 -10.00 -9.51
C LEU A 7 -9.14 -9.39 -10.28
N VAL A 8 -9.36 -8.11 -10.10
CA VAL A 8 -10.32 -7.30 -10.87
C VAL A 8 -9.55 -6.28 -11.70
N HIS A 9 -9.86 -6.16 -12.99
CA HIS A 9 -9.25 -5.20 -13.89
C HIS A 9 -10.26 -4.12 -14.28
N HIS A 10 -9.89 -2.86 -14.07
CA HIS A 10 -10.67 -1.68 -14.44
C HIS A 10 -9.95 -0.96 -15.59
N PRO A 11 -10.22 -1.33 -16.85
CA PRO A 11 -9.45 -0.84 -18.00
C PRO A 11 -9.54 0.67 -18.21
N ASP A 12 -10.71 1.26 -17.94
CA ASP A 12 -10.95 2.69 -18.11
C ASP A 12 -10.08 3.55 -17.18
N LEU A 13 -9.67 2.98 -16.05
CA LEU A 13 -8.80 3.61 -15.05
C LEU A 13 -7.35 3.11 -15.14
N LYS A 14 -7.06 2.16 -16.04
CA LYS A 14 -5.78 1.43 -16.09
C LYS A 14 -5.36 0.91 -14.71
N LEU A 15 -6.32 0.34 -13.99
CA LEU A 15 -6.18 -0.05 -12.59
C LEU A 15 -6.44 -1.56 -12.43
N TYR A 16 -5.62 -2.21 -11.61
CA TYR A 16 -5.89 -3.56 -11.12
C TYR A 16 -6.15 -3.52 -9.62
N GLN A 17 -7.26 -4.10 -9.20
CA GLN A 17 -7.58 -4.34 -7.79
C GLN A 17 -7.31 -5.81 -7.49
N LEU A 18 -6.56 -6.07 -6.42
CA LEU A 18 -6.39 -7.42 -5.90
C LEU A 18 -7.07 -7.51 -4.53
N LYS A 19 -8.01 -8.45 -4.40
CA LYS A 19 -8.66 -8.76 -3.11
C LYS A 19 -7.94 -9.92 -2.45
N ASN A 20 -8.02 -9.97 -1.12
CA ASN A 20 -7.47 -11.06 -0.30
C ASN A 20 -6.00 -11.38 -0.61
N VAL A 21 -5.15 -10.39 -0.88
CA VAL A 21 -3.76 -10.60 -1.35
C VAL A 21 -2.91 -11.41 -0.35
N LEU A 22 -3.14 -11.16 0.94
CA LEU A 22 -2.44 -11.77 2.05
C LEU A 22 -3.46 -12.48 2.98
N PRO A 23 -3.04 -13.55 3.69
CA PRO A 23 -3.85 -14.15 4.74
C PRO A 23 -4.17 -13.17 5.88
N ASP A 24 -5.35 -13.32 6.49
CA ASP A 24 -5.85 -12.43 7.56
C ASP A 24 -4.89 -12.27 8.74
N GLY A 25 -4.24 -13.35 9.17
CA GLY A 25 -3.26 -13.29 10.25
C GLY A 25 -2.11 -12.33 9.95
N ILE A 26 -1.61 -12.34 8.71
CA ILE A 26 -0.55 -11.45 8.27
C ILE A 26 -1.06 -10.01 8.18
N ILE A 27 -2.29 -9.79 7.68
CA ILE A 27 -2.90 -8.46 7.64
C ILE A 27 -3.03 -7.86 9.04
N LYS A 28 -3.52 -8.63 10.01
CA LYS A 28 -3.64 -8.19 11.41
C LYS A 28 -2.28 -7.83 12.02
N ASP A 29 -1.27 -8.67 11.80
CA ASP A 29 0.09 -8.41 12.28
C ASP A 29 0.73 -7.19 11.61
N LEU A 30 0.56 -7.02 10.29
CA LEU A 30 1.02 -5.83 9.57
C LEU A 30 0.33 -4.57 10.11
N SER A 31 -0.98 -4.62 10.28
CA SER A 31 -1.79 -3.53 10.81
C SER A 31 -1.34 -3.12 12.22
N LYS A 32 -1.01 -4.10 13.08
CA LYS A 32 -0.48 -3.85 14.42
C LYS A 32 0.94 -3.26 14.39
N GLN A 33 1.84 -3.86 13.62
CA GLN A 33 3.25 -3.46 13.61
C GLN A 33 3.47 -2.10 12.94
N THR A 34 2.75 -1.81 11.85
CA THR A 34 2.85 -0.52 11.16
C THR A 34 2.31 0.64 12.01
N ARG A 35 1.28 0.43 12.84
CA ARG A 35 0.78 1.44 13.80
C ARG A 35 1.76 1.79 14.92
N ASN A 36 2.72 0.90 15.20
CA ASN A 36 3.75 1.13 16.22
C ASN A 36 4.98 1.85 15.67
N LEU A 37 5.05 2.13 14.37
CA LEU A 37 6.11 2.95 13.80
C LEU A 37 5.91 4.42 14.20
N THR A 38 7.01 5.17 14.23
CA THR A 38 6.92 6.63 14.39
C THR A 38 6.20 7.22 13.17
N LEU A 39 5.14 7.99 13.45
CA LEU A 39 4.38 8.68 12.42
C LEU A 39 4.50 10.19 12.61
N TYR A 40 4.61 10.90 11.49
CA TYR A 40 4.74 12.35 11.42
C TYR A 40 3.49 12.92 10.77
N LEU A 41 3.02 14.06 11.28
CA LEU A 41 1.93 14.80 10.66
C LEU A 41 2.45 15.51 9.42
N ALA A 42 1.86 15.20 8.26
CA ALA A 42 2.10 15.91 7.02
C ALA A 42 0.84 16.69 6.63
N GLN A 43 0.98 18.01 6.63
CA GLN A 43 -0.15 18.91 6.42
C GLN A 43 0.22 20.05 5.47
N ASN A 44 -0.56 20.20 4.41
CA ASN A 44 -0.57 21.34 3.49
C ASN A 44 -1.98 21.50 2.90
N ASP A 45 -2.10 22.25 1.81
CA ASP A 45 -3.34 22.44 1.06
C ASP A 45 -3.84 21.17 0.38
N LEU A 46 -2.94 20.29 -0.06
CA LEU A 46 -3.27 19.03 -0.73
C LEU A 46 -3.68 17.91 0.23
N HIS A 47 -3.09 17.85 1.44
CA HIS A 47 -3.29 16.76 2.36
C HIS A 47 -3.13 17.11 3.84
N CYS A 48 -3.76 16.31 4.69
CA CYS A 48 -3.59 16.28 6.14
C CYS A 48 -3.72 14.83 6.61
N PHE A 49 -2.61 14.18 6.97
CA PHE A 49 -2.62 12.84 7.55
C PHE A 49 -1.29 12.55 8.26
N ARG A 50 -1.21 11.41 8.96
CA ARG A 50 0.05 10.93 9.55
C ARG A 50 0.67 9.85 8.67
N HIS A 51 1.98 9.87 8.48
CA HIS A 51 2.69 8.80 7.78
C HIS A 51 4.03 8.48 8.42
N SER A 52 4.56 7.28 8.14
CA SER A 52 5.92 6.92 8.52
C SER A 52 6.93 7.51 7.55
N GLU A 53 8.21 7.49 7.95
CA GLU A 53 9.31 7.52 6.98
C GLU A 53 9.19 6.34 5.99
N ASP A 54 9.87 6.47 4.84
CA ASP A 54 9.95 5.39 3.87
C ASP A 54 10.61 4.14 4.48
N PHE A 55 10.04 2.97 4.24
CA PHE A 55 10.54 1.72 4.81
C PHE A 55 11.97 1.39 4.39
N SER A 56 12.46 1.93 3.26
CA SER A 56 13.84 1.76 2.80
C SER A 56 14.87 2.58 3.61
N VAL A 57 14.45 3.65 4.31
CA VAL A 57 15.36 4.46 5.13
C VAL A 57 15.39 4.02 6.60
N LEU A 58 14.40 3.22 7.04
CA LEU A 58 14.31 2.72 8.40
C LEU A 58 15.38 1.64 8.65
N SER A 59 16.26 1.89 9.62
CA SER A 59 17.31 0.93 10.02
C SER A 59 16.72 -0.37 10.58
N GLU A 60 15.62 -0.26 11.33
CA GLU A 60 14.93 -1.38 11.95
C GLU A 60 13.44 -1.38 11.59
N LEU A 61 13.04 -2.39 10.81
CA LEU A 61 11.65 -2.73 10.57
C LEU A 61 11.24 -3.92 11.44
N PRO A 62 10.04 -3.91 12.02
CA PRO A 62 9.42 -5.10 12.59
C PRO A 62 9.40 -6.26 11.58
N ASP A 63 9.54 -7.50 12.06
CA ASP A 63 9.76 -8.66 11.19
C ASP A 63 8.67 -8.88 10.15
N THR A 64 7.39 -8.69 10.50
CA THR A 64 6.29 -8.88 9.55
C THR A 64 6.32 -7.79 8.48
N VAL A 65 6.62 -6.54 8.85
CA VAL A 65 6.78 -5.43 7.89
C VAL A 65 7.96 -5.68 6.97
N ARG A 66 9.10 -6.12 7.50
CA ARG A 66 10.30 -6.48 6.72
C ARG A 66 10.02 -7.61 5.73
N ASN A 67 9.30 -8.64 6.15
CA ASN A 67 8.91 -9.75 5.28
C ASN A 67 7.93 -9.30 4.20
N PHE A 68 7.01 -8.38 4.52
CA PHE A 68 6.12 -7.79 3.54
C PHE A 68 6.87 -6.95 2.50
N VAL A 69 7.85 -6.12 2.91
CA VAL A 69 8.72 -5.39 1.98
C VAL A 69 9.40 -6.34 0.99
N LYS A 70 10.01 -7.43 1.48
CA LYS A 70 10.62 -8.45 0.61
C LYS A 70 9.59 -9.09 -0.32
N PHE A 71 8.39 -9.39 0.16
CA PHE A 71 7.30 -9.92 -0.66
C PHE A 71 6.91 -8.94 -1.78
N MET A 72 6.87 -7.64 -1.48
CA MET A 72 6.57 -6.59 -2.46
C MET A 72 7.65 -6.50 -3.54
N GLU A 73 8.92 -6.41 -3.14
CA GLU A 73 10.07 -6.27 -4.05
C GLU A 73 10.30 -7.50 -4.95
N THR A 74 9.87 -8.68 -4.49
CA THR A 74 10.08 -9.94 -5.20
C THR A 74 8.84 -10.41 -5.95
N THR A 75 7.77 -10.73 -5.23
CA THR A 75 6.60 -11.44 -5.77
C THR A 75 5.63 -10.45 -6.41
N MET A 76 5.27 -9.38 -5.70
CA MET A 76 4.30 -8.41 -6.22
C MET A 76 4.86 -7.60 -7.36
N ARG A 77 6.14 -7.18 -7.28
CA ARG A 77 6.81 -6.48 -8.37
C ARG A 77 6.73 -7.24 -9.70
N LYS A 78 7.07 -8.54 -9.69
CA LYS A 78 6.98 -9.40 -10.88
C LYS A 78 5.54 -9.52 -11.39
N LYS A 79 4.56 -9.58 -10.48
CA LYS A 79 3.14 -9.61 -10.84
C LYS A 79 2.70 -8.30 -11.49
N VAL A 80 3.12 -7.15 -10.96
CA VAL A 80 2.86 -5.82 -11.54
C VAL A 80 3.49 -5.71 -12.94
N GLU A 81 4.75 -6.09 -13.10
CA GLU A 81 5.41 -6.11 -14.42
C GLU A 81 4.64 -6.94 -15.45
N MET A 82 4.12 -8.10 -15.04
CA MET A 82 3.32 -8.97 -15.89
C MET A 82 1.96 -8.35 -16.25
N LEU A 83 1.24 -7.79 -15.27
CA LEU A 83 -0.10 -7.21 -15.47
C LEU A 83 -0.09 -5.97 -16.38
N TYR A 84 0.95 -5.15 -16.27
CA TYR A 84 1.06 -3.89 -17.02
C TYR A 84 1.96 -4.01 -18.26
N GLY A 85 2.69 -5.12 -18.43
CA GLY A 85 3.60 -5.31 -19.56
C GLY A 85 4.81 -4.36 -19.53
N ILE A 86 5.27 -3.97 -18.32
CA ILE A 86 6.36 -3.01 -18.13
C ILE A 86 7.55 -3.65 -17.38
N LYS A 87 8.65 -2.90 -17.32
CA LYS A 87 9.76 -3.17 -16.40
C LYS A 87 9.82 -2.08 -15.32
N THR A 88 10.15 -2.51 -14.12
CA THR A 88 10.21 -1.66 -12.92
C THR A 88 11.59 -1.73 -12.28
N LYS A 89 11.97 -0.67 -11.56
CA LYS A 89 13.15 -0.68 -10.68
C LYS A 89 12.96 -1.72 -9.57
N GLN A 90 14.06 -2.23 -9.01
CA GLN A 90 13.98 -3.20 -7.91
C GLN A 90 13.51 -2.57 -6.61
N GLN A 91 13.93 -1.32 -6.37
CA GLN A 91 13.56 -0.56 -5.19
C GLN A 91 12.09 -0.14 -5.27
N ILE A 92 11.34 -0.41 -4.22
CA ILE A 92 9.95 0.02 -4.05
C ILE A 92 9.92 1.00 -2.87
N SER A 93 9.37 2.19 -3.10
CA SER A 93 9.06 3.15 -2.02
C SER A 93 7.76 2.74 -1.34
N MET A 94 7.78 2.70 -0.01
CA MET A 94 6.65 2.27 0.82
C MET A 94 6.61 3.07 2.10
N THR A 95 5.44 3.58 2.43
CA THR A 95 5.13 4.19 3.72
C THR A 95 3.86 3.55 4.28
N THR A 96 3.64 3.71 5.59
CA THR A 96 2.30 3.52 6.17
C THR A 96 1.68 4.89 6.42
N SER A 97 0.38 5.01 6.17
CA SER A 97 -0.39 6.23 6.40
C SER A 97 -1.58 5.93 7.31
N LEU A 98 -1.81 6.81 8.27
CA LEU A 98 -2.93 6.76 9.20
C LEU A 98 -3.81 8.00 9.00
N TYR A 99 -5.06 7.74 8.63
CA TYR A 99 -6.10 8.76 8.45
C TYR A 99 -7.04 8.71 9.65
N GLY A 100 -7.03 9.78 10.44
CA GLY A 100 -7.96 10.03 11.53
C GLY A 100 -9.18 10.83 11.08
N ARG A 101 -9.98 11.26 12.06
CA ARG A 101 -11.14 12.13 11.80
C ARG A 101 -10.67 13.51 11.31
N GLY A 102 -11.12 13.89 10.12
CA GLY A 102 -10.79 15.19 9.51
C GLY A 102 -9.50 15.18 8.68
N ASP A 103 -8.79 14.06 8.64
CA ASP A 103 -7.65 13.85 7.74
C ASP A 103 -8.14 13.66 6.30
N PHE A 104 -7.36 14.12 5.32
CA PHE A 104 -7.72 14.11 3.91
C PHE A 104 -6.51 14.03 2.99
N LEU A 105 -6.76 13.61 1.75
CA LEU A 105 -5.89 13.74 0.60
C LEU A 105 -6.77 14.13 -0.58
N LEU A 106 -6.56 15.32 -1.13
CA LEU A 106 -7.37 15.84 -2.23
C LEU A 106 -6.97 15.19 -3.57
N CYS A 107 -7.75 15.50 -4.62
CA CYS A 107 -7.51 14.98 -5.96
C CYS A 107 -6.09 15.33 -6.46
N HIS A 108 -5.37 14.32 -6.94
CA HIS A 108 -4.04 14.43 -7.53
C HIS A 108 -3.82 13.24 -8.49
N ASP A 109 -2.79 13.33 -9.32
CA ASP A 109 -2.47 12.35 -10.37
C ASP A 109 -1.25 11.46 -10.06
N ASP A 110 -0.64 11.66 -8.89
CA ASP A 110 0.56 10.94 -8.42
C ASP A 110 1.77 11.06 -9.39
N LEU A 111 1.76 12.05 -10.28
CA LEU A 111 2.80 12.24 -11.29
C LEU A 111 4.09 12.76 -10.66
N TRP A 112 5.14 11.94 -10.73
CA TRP A 112 6.50 12.30 -10.31
C TRP A 112 7.52 11.59 -11.19
N GLU A 113 8.68 12.23 -11.45
CA GLU A 113 9.59 11.84 -12.54
C GLU A 113 10.05 10.37 -12.53
N ASP A 114 10.16 9.76 -11.35
CA ASP A 114 10.66 8.39 -11.18
C ASP A 114 9.59 7.37 -10.78
N ARG A 115 8.32 7.77 -10.69
CA ARG A 115 7.19 6.91 -10.33
C ARG A 115 6.52 6.36 -11.58
N GLN A 116 6.38 5.03 -11.65
CA GLN A 116 5.70 4.34 -12.76
C GLN A 116 4.33 3.76 -12.36
N ILE A 117 4.20 3.28 -11.11
CA ILE A 117 2.99 2.62 -10.61
C ILE A 117 2.79 3.06 -9.16
N ALA A 118 1.60 3.60 -8.86
CA ALA A 118 1.12 3.80 -7.50
C ALA A 118 0.36 2.56 -7.01
N PHE A 119 0.39 2.29 -5.70
CA PHE A 119 -0.39 1.22 -5.09
C PHE A 119 -0.77 1.59 -3.66
N VAL A 120 -1.88 1.03 -3.17
CA VAL A 120 -2.35 1.17 -1.79
C VAL A 120 -2.79 -0.21 -1.28
N LEU A 121 -2.32 -0.58 -0.08
CA LEU A 121 -2.82 -1.72 0.66
C LEU A 121 -3.58 -1.24 1.90
N TYR A 122 -4.89 -1.44 1.92
CA TYR A 122 -5.72 -1.07 3.07
C TYR A 122 -5.57 -2.10 4.19
N LEU A 123 -5.24 -1.62 5.40
CA LEU A 123 -5.04 -2.44 6.61
C LEU A 123 -6.12 -2.18 7.70
N SER A 124 -7.17 -1.45 7.33
CA SER A 124 -8.26 -1.06 8.24
C SER A 124 -9.32 -2.15 8.29
N GLU A 125 -9.69 -2.58 9.49
CA GLU A 125 -10.73 -3.60 9.71
C GLU A 125 -12.11 -3.11 9.24
N ASP A 126 -12.36 -1.79 9.32
CA ASP A 126 -13.66 -1.18 9.00
C ASP A 126 -13.95 -1.00 7.50
N ILE A 127 -12.94 -1.14 6.63
CA ILE A 127 -13.12 -0.94 5.18
C ILE A 127 -13.77 -2.17 4.53
N VAL A 128 -13.50 -3.37 5.07
CA VAL A 128 -14.01 -4.63 4.51
C VAL A 128 -15.54 -4.67 4.51
N ASN A 129 -16.19 -4.07 5.52
CA ASN A 129 -17.65 -4.09 5.64
C ASN A 129 -18.39 -3.06 4.77
N LYS A 130 -17.68 -2.12 4.12
CA LYS A 130 -18.31 -1.04 3.33
C LYS A 130 -18.12 -1.17 1.83
N MET A 131 -17.20 -2.02 1.38
CA MET A 131 -16.98 -2.26 -0.05
C MET A 131 -17.92 -3.33 -0.64
N GLU A 132 -18.80 -3.94 0.17
CA GLU A 132 -19.89 -4.80 -0.32
C GLU A 132 -21.13 -3.99 -0.77
N ASP A 133 -21.21 -2.70 -0.40
CA ASP A 133 -22.33 -1.80 -0.68
C ASP A 133 -22.09 -0.83 -1.87
N LEU A 134 -21.00 -1.01 -2.63
CA LEU A 134 -20.65 -0.23 -3.83
C LEU A 134 -20.42 -1.15 -5.03
#